data_AF-A0A4E0RBG9-F1
#
_entry.id   AF-A0A4E0RBG9-F1
#
_cell.length_a   1.000
_cell.length_b   1.000
_cell.length_c   1.000
_cell.angle_alpha   90.00
_cell.angle_beta   90.00
_cell.angle_gamma   90.00
#
_symmetry.space_group_name_H-M   'P 1'
#
loop_
_entity.id
_entity.type
_entity.pdbx_description
1 polymer ?
#
loop_
_entity_poly.entity_id
_entity_poly.type
_entity_poly.pdbx_seq_one_letter_code
_entity_poly.pdbx_strand_id
1 'polypeptide(L)'
;MINDGSRKATISNVGASILKLLDVVHLTAKTLVDMARAQDAEVGDGTTTVTTLAKEFLKLARPYLEDGVHPKVFVHSSRIAERMSLRKVEELPCHIKKVVPSEQRQMLEKCAAARCGPQGFLRQTRRGCS
;
A
#
# COMPACT_ATOMS: atom_id res chain seq x y z
N MET A 1 4.59 9.01 16.20
CA MET A 1 4.26 10.38 16.63
C MET A 1 5.22 11.30 15.91
N ILE A 2 4.72 12.22 15.08
CA ILE A 2 5.53 13.20 14.35
C ILE A 2 5.22 14.57 14.95
N ASN A 3 6.25 15.32 15.31
CA ASN A 3 6.12 16.69 15.78
C ASN A 3 6.47 17.63 14.63
N ASP A 4 5.47 18.32 14.09
CA ASP A 4 5.71 19.50 13.27
C ASP A 4 6.06 20.63 14.24
N GLY A 5 7.08 21.46 13.96
CA GLY A 5 7.66 22.43 14.92
C GLY A 5 6.66 23.40 15.58
N SER A 6 5.41 23.40 15.12
CA SER A 6 4.21 24.09 15.60
C SER A 6 3.50 23.43 16.81
N ARG A 7 4.20 22.81 17.78
CA ARG A 7 3.62 22.12 18.98
C ARG A 7 2.48 21.12 18.66
N LYS A 8 2.29 20.73 17.40
CA LYS A 8 1.19 19.86 16.95
C LYS A 8 1.76 18.46 16.72
N ALA A 9 1.53 17.61 17.71
CA ALA A 9 1.89 16.19 17.60
C ALA A 9 0.82 15.44 16.78
N THR A 10 1.21 14.91 15.63
CA THR A 10 0.36 14.00 14.84
C THR A 10 0.72 12.56 15.16
N ILE A 11 -0.27 11.80 15.65
CA ILE A 11 -0.15 10.36 15.88
C ILE A 11 -0.90 9.66 14.77
N SER A 12 -0.18 9.08 13.82
CA SER A 12 -0.75 8.22 12.78
C SER A 12 0.10 6.97 12.62
N ASN A 13 -0.56 5.85 12.35
CA ASN A 13 0.02 4.56 11.99
C ASN A 13 0.05 4.39 10.45
N VAL A 14 -0.78 5.13 9.73
CA VAL A 14 -0.93 4.97 8.29
C VAL A 14 0.30 5.52 7.58
N GLY A 15 0.98 4.67 6.79
CA GLY A 15 2.21 5.00 6.10
C GLY A 15 2.10 6.27 5.24
N ALA A 16 1.03 6.43 4.46
CA ALA A 16 0.82 7.64 3.65
C ALA A 16 0.67 8.93 4.48
N SER A 17 0.05 8.87 5.67
CA SER A 17 -0.05 10.04 6.56
C SER A 17 1.30 10.43 7.15
N ILE A 18 2.12 9.43 7.51
CA ILE A 18 3.48 9.63 8.01
C ILE A 18 4.36 10.24 6.92
N LEU A 19 4.32 9.68 5.70
CA LEU A 19 5.13 10.11 4.55
C LEU A 19 4.74 11.51 4.03
N LYS A 20 3.52 12.00 4.31
CA LYS A 20 3.11 13.37 3.97
C LYS A 20 3.72 14.44 4.88
N LEU A 21 4.07 14.06 6.11
CA LEU A 21 4.58 14.98 7.15
C LEU A 21 6.11 15.02 7.21
N LEU A 22 6.79 14.15 6.47
CA LEU A 22 8.25 14.12 6.40
C LEU A 22 8.72 15.02 5.25
N ASP A 23 9.63 15.94 5.56
CA ASP A 23 10.35 16.70 4.53
C ASP A 23 11.47 15.82 3.96
N VAL A 24 11.32 15.41 2.71
CA VAL A 24 12.21 14.45 2.04
C VAL A 24 12.93 15.13 0.89
N VAL A 25 14.23 15.35 1.08
CA VAL A 25 15.10 16.03 0.09
C VAL A 25 15.63 15.07 -0.98
N HIS A 26 15.85 13.80 -0.62
CA HIS A 26 16.47 12.82 -1.52
C HIS A 26 15.50 12.37 -2.63
N LEU A 27 15.91 12.46 -3.90
CA LEU A 27 15.06 12.19 -5.06
C LEU A 27 14.44 10.78 -5.03
N THR A 28 15.21 9.74 -4.71
CA THR A 28 14.69 8.36 -4.61
C THR A 28 13.68 8.21 -3.48
N ALA A 29 13.86 8.95 -2.37
CA ALA A 29 12.94 8.89 -1.26
C ALA A 29 11.66 9.68 -1.59
N LYS A 30 11.78 10.80 -2.32
CA LYS A 30 10.64 11.54 -2.86
C LYS A 30 9.81 10.67 -3.82
N THR A 31 10.43 9.91 -4.71
CA THR A 31 9.70 8.97 -5.58
C THR A 31 8.95 7.91 -4.79
N LEU A 32 9.50 7.41 -3.68
CA LEU A 32 8.80 6.45 -2.81
C LEU A 32 7.61 7.09 -2.08
N VAL A 33 7.75 8.34 -1.62
CA VAL A 33 6.64 9.11 -1.02
C VAL A 33 5.54 9.34 -2.04
N ASP A 34 5.89 9.69 -3.28
CA ASP A 34 4.94 9.94 -4.35
C ASP A 34 4.19 8.65 -4.75
N MET A 35 4.88 7.50 -4.78
CA MET A 35 4.23 6.19 -4.97
C MET A 35 3.21 5.88 -3.87
N ALA A 36 3.57 6.12 -2.60
CA ALA A 36 2.66 5.90 -1.48
C ALA A 36 1.45 6.84 -1.53
N ARG A 37 1.64 8.09 -1.96
CA ARG A 37 0.56 9.08 -2.16
C ARG A 37 -0.36 8.70 -3.31
N ALA A 38 0.19 8.22 -4.43
CA ALA A 38 -0.61 7.73 -5.55
C ALA A 38 -1.49 6.53 -5.14
N GLN A 39 -0.93 5.56 -4.40
CA GLN A 39 -1.69 4.41 -3.89
C GLN A 39 -2.81 4.83 -2.92
N ASP A 40 -2.54 5.82 -2.06
CA ASP A 40 -3.52 6.40 -1.14
C ASP A 40 -4.66 7.12 -1.88
N ALA A 41 -4.35 7.79 -3.00
CA ALA A 41 -5.34 8.50 -3.81
C ALA A 41 -6.23 7.56 -4.64
N GLU A 42 -5.67 6.50 -5.22
CA GLU A 42 -6.39 5.57 -6.11
C GLU A 42 -7.19 4.51 -5.34
N VAL A 43 -6.60 3.90 -4.31
CA VAL A 43 -7.18 2.73 -3.60
C VAL A 43 -7.44 3.03 -2.12
N GLY A 44 -6.67 3.96 -1.53
CA GLY A 44 -6.76 4.28 -0.10
C GLY A 44 -6.37 3.11 0.82
N ASP A 45 -5.62 2.14 0.31
CA ASP A 45 -5.12 0.97 1.03
C ASP A 45 -3.82 0.45 0.39
N GLY A 46 -3.03 -0.32 1.14
CA GLY A 46 -1.79 -0.91 0.65
C GLY A 46 -0.63 0.07 0.49
N THR A 47 -0.73 1.29 1.03
CA THR A 47 0.33 2.32 0.95
C THR A 47 1.66 1.81 1.53
N THR A 48 1.60 1.03 2.60
CA THR A 48 2.76 0.40 3.24
C THR A 48 3.31 -0.74 2.39
N THR A 49 2.43 -1.53 1.79
CA THR A 49 2.80 -2.65 0.92
C THR A 49 3.54 -2.16 -0.31
N VAL A 50 3.03 -1.14 -1.01
CA VAL A 50 3.69 -0.54 -2.18
C VAL A 50 5.08 -0.01 -1.84
N THR A 51 5.21 0.71 -0.71
CA THR A 51 6.50 1.30 -0.30
C THR A 51 7.53 0.21 0.04
N THR A 52 7.09 -0.84 0.75
CA THR A 52 7.97 -1.95 1.15
C THR A 52 8.35 -2.83 -0.05
N LEU A 53 7.41 -3.05 -0.97
CA LEU A 53 7.65 -3.79 -2.20
C LEU A 53 8.70 -3.09 -3.08
N ALA A 54 8.60 -1.77 -3.26
CA ALA A 54 9.58 -1.00 -4.01
C ALA A 54 10.99 -1.09 -3.40
N LYS A 55 11.10 -1.03 -2.06
CA LYS A 55 12.36 -1.21 -1.34
C LYS A 55 12.97 -2.59 -1.59
N GLU A 56 12.19 -3.65 -1.42
CA GLU A 56 12.72 -5.01 -1.57
C GLU A 56 13.05 -5.31 -3.04
N PHE A 57 12.27 -4.77 -3.98
CA PHE A 57 12.55 -4.87 -5.40
C PHE A 57 13.92 -4.27 -5.78
N LEU A 58 14.25 -3.08 -5.28
CA LEU A 58 15.56 -2.47 -5.51
C LEU A 58 16.70 -3.25 -4.86
N LYS A 59 16.45 -3.81 -3.67
CA LYS A 59 17.42 -4.67 -2.99
C LYS A 59 17.72 -5.95 -3.76
N LEU A 60 16.70 -6.54 -4.40
CA LEU A 60 16.85 -7.68 -5.30
C LEU A 60 17.51 -7.29 -6.63
N ALA A 61 17.30 -6.07 -7.12
CA ALA A 61 17.93 -5.58 -8.34
C ALA A 61 19.44 -5.36 -8.20
N ARG A 62 19.90 -4.97 -7.00
CA ARG A 62 21.30 -4.65 -6.71
C ARG A 62 22.32 -5.70 -7.17
N PRO A 63 22.23 -6.99 -6.80
CA PRO A 63 23.22 -7.99 -7.19
C PRO A 63 23.34 -8.13 -8.72
N TYR A 64 22.23 -8.06 -9.46
CA TYR A 64 22.27 -8.14 -10.92
C TYR A 64 23.01 -6.95 -11.57
N LEU A 65 22.89 -5.76 -10.97
CA LEU A 65 23.62 -4.58 -11.45
C LEU A 65 25.11 -4.67 -11.11
N GLU A 66 25.45 -5.22 -9.94
CA GLU A 66 26.84 -5.49 -9.52
C GLU A 66 27.50 -6.57 -10.39
N ASP A 67 26.73 -7.56 -10.86
CA ASP A 67 27.16 -8.60 -11.82
C ASP A 67 27.27 -8.08 -13.28
N GLY A 68 27.02 -6.79 -13.52
CA GLY A 68 27.20 -6.16 -14.83
C GLY A 68 26.01 -6.27 -15.78
N VAL A 69 24.82 -6.66 -15.31
CA VAL A 69 23.60 -6.62 -16.13
C VAL A 69 23.27 -5.17 -16.47
N HIS A 70 23.20 -4.87 -17.77
CA HIS A 70 22.87 -3.52 -18.21
C HIS A 70 21.46 -3.12 -17.73
N PRO A 71 21.25 -1.93 -17.11
CA PRO A 71 19.96 -1.54 -16.52
C PRO A 71 18.77 -1.66 -17.48
N LYS A 72 18.98 -1.34 -18.75
CA LYS A 72 17.97 -1.49 -19.81
C LYS A 72 17.44 -2.94 -19.94
N VAL A 73 18.32 -3.93 -19.81
CA VAL A 73 17.96 -5.35 -19.88
C VAL A 73 17.16 -5.75 -18.63
N PHE A 74 17.61 -5.31 -17.46
CA PHE A 74 16.91 -5.56 -16.19
C PHE A 74 15.49 -4.96 -16.18
N VAL A 75 15.34 -3.73 -16.67
CA VAL A 75 14.01 -3.08 -16.79
C VAL A 75 13.13 -3.85 -17.79
N HIS A 76 13.70 -4.31 -18.90
CA HIS A 76 12.96 -5.07 -19.90
C HIS A 76 12.45 -6.41 -19.33
N SER A 77 13.30 -7.19 -18.67
CA SER A 77 12.91 -8.46 -18.04
C SER A 77 11.89 -8.24 -16.92
N SER A 78 12.05 -7.19 -16.12
CA SER A 78 11.10 -6.83 -15.06
C SER A 78 9.69 -6.56 -15.61
N ARG A 79 9.58 -5.86 -16.75
CA ARG A 79 8.28 -5.63 -17.43
C ARG A 79 7.66 -6.90 -18.01
N ILE A 80 8.47 -7.89 -18.37
CA ILE A 80 7.95 -9.20 -18.78
C ILE A 80 7.38 -9.93 -17.57
N ALA A 81 8.14 -9.97 -16.47
CA ALA A 81 7.72 -10.61 -15.21
C ALA A 81 6.45 -9.96 -14.63
N GLU A 82 6.35 -8.63 -14.68
CA GLU A 82 5.15 -7.87 -14.29
C GLU A 82 3.93 -8.33 -15.09
N ARG A 83 4.02 -8.39 -16.42
CA ARG A 83 2.90 -8.84 -17.27
C ARG A 83 2.46 -10.26 -16.96
N MET A 84 3.39 -11.17 -16.69
CA MET A 84 3.05 -12.54 -16.29
C MET A 84 2.37 -12.58 -14.92
N SER A 85 2.85 -11.77 -13.98
CA SER A 85 2.28 -11.68 -12.64
C SER A 85 0.86 -11.13 -12.67
N LEU A 86 0.61 -10.07 -13.45
CA LEU A 86 -0.72 -9.49 -13.63
C LEU A 86 -1.72 -10.49 -14.22
N ARG A 87 -1.32 -11.21 -15.28
CA ARG A 87 -2.15 -12.29 -15.84
C ARG A 87 -2.51 -13.32 -14.77
N LYS A 88 -1.56 -13.69 -13.91
CA LYS A 88 -1.85 -14.67 -12.87
C LYS A 88 -2.80 -14.13 -11.82
N VAL A 89 -2.70 -12.85 -11.45
CA VAL A 89 -3.64 -12.19 -10.53
C VAL A 89 -5.06 -12.15 -11.12
N GLU A 90 -5.19 -11.93 -12.43
CA GLU A 90 -6.48 -11.95 -13.15
C GLU A 90 -7.13 -13.34 -13.19
N GLU A 91 -6.36 -14.43 -13.05
CA GLU A 91 -6.87 -15.80 -12.95
C GLU A 91 -7.33 -16.18 -11.53
N LEU A 92 -6.91 -15.45 -10.51
CA LEU A 92 -7.20 -15.74 -9.10
C LEU A 92 -8.49 -15.13 -8.51
N PRO A 93 -9.31 -14.28 -9.18
CA PRO A 93 -10.43 -13.65 -8.50
C PRO A 93 -11.49 -14.70 -8.16
N CYS A 94 -11.88 -14.73 -6.89
CA CYS A 94 -13.07 -15.43 -6.47
C CYS A 94 -14.29 -14.56 -6.82
N HIS A 95 -15.15 -15.05 -7.71
CA HIS A 95 -16.41 -14.37 -7.99
C HIS A 95 -17.30 -14.37 -6.74
N ILE A 96 -17.48 -13.18 -6.17
CA ILE A 96 -18.44 -12.95 -5.10
C ILE A 96 -19.82 -12.92 -5.76
N LYS A 97 -20.61 -13.97 -5.57
CA LYS A 97 -22.02 -14.00 -6.03
C LYS A 97 -22.77 -12.84 -5.38
N LYS A 98 -23.71 -12.21 -6.08
CA LYS A 98 -24.61 -11.21 -5.48
C LYS A 98 -25.46 -11.93 -4.42
N VAL A 99 -25.12 -11.73 -3.16
CA VAL A 99 -25.75 -12.42 -2.03
C VAL A 99 -26.94 -11.61 -1.52
N VAL A 100 -27.86 -12.27 -0.83
CA VAL A 100 -28.97 -11.65 -0.08
C VAL A 100 -28.44 -10.48 0.78
N PRO A 101 -29.18 -9.35 0.91
CA PRO A 101 -28.70 -8.15 1.59
C PRO A 101 -28.13 -8.37 3.00
N SER A 102 -28.63 -9.38 3.73
CA SER A 102 -28.15 -9.75 5.07
C SER A 102 -26.74 -10.37 5.06
N GLU A 103 -26.46 -11.28 4.14
CA GLU A 103 -25.15 -11.95 4.01
C GLU A 103 -24.11 -11.02 3.38
N GLN A 104 -24.52 -10.13 2.47
CA GLN A 104 -23.66 -9.10 1.90
C GLN A 104 -23.16 -8.13 2.99
N ARG A 105 -24.02 -7.78 3.96
CA ARG A 105 -23.61 -6.94 5.10
C ARG A 105 -22.56 -7.63 5.97
N GLN A 106 -22.76 -8.90 6.30
CA GLN A 106 -21.79 -9.67 7.09
C GLN A 106 -20.45 -9.81 6.38
N MET A 107 -20.46 -9.95 5.05
CA MET A 107 -19.24 -9.96 4.24
C MET A 107 -18.52 -8.61 4.26
N LEU A 108 -19.24 -7.50 4.06
CA LEU A 108 -18.67 -6.16 4.09
C LEU A 108 -18.09 -5.81 5.48
N GLU A 109 -18.74 -6.25 6.56
CA GLU A 109 -18.23 -6.10 7.93
C GLU A 109 -16.91 -6.86 8.12
N LYS A 110 -16.79 -8.09 7.59
CA LYS A 110 -15.52 -8.83 7.59
C LYS A 110 -14.42 -8.11 6.80
N CYS A 111 -14.74 -7.54 5.64
CA CYS A 111 -13.80 -6.76 4.84
C CYS A 111 -13.35 -5.47 5.57
N ALA A 112 -14.27 -4.76 6.21
CA ALA A 112 -13.97 -3.56 7.00
C ALA A 112 -13.11 -3.88 8.23
N ALA A 113 -13.38 -5.01 8.91
CA ALA A 113 -12.59 -5.49 10.03
C ALA A 113 -11.15 -5.85 9.62
N ALA A 114 -10.97 -6.46 8.44
CA ALA A 114 -9.64 -6.76 7.91
C ALA A 114 -8.82 -5.48 7.66
N ARG A 115 -9.45 -4.42 7.14
CA ARG A 115 -8.80 -3.12 6.92
C ARG A 115 -8.46 -2.37 8.21
N CYS A 116 -9.40 -2.28 9.15
CA CYS A 116 -9.22 -1.47 10.37
C CYS A 116 -8.42 -2.20 11.48
N GLY A 117 -8.22 -3.51 11.35
CA GLY A 117 -7.78 -4.36 12.44
C GLY A 117 -8.82 -4.46 13.58
N PRO A 118 -8.66 -5.42 14.50
CA PRO A 118 -9.66 -5.68 15.55
C PRO A 118 -9.89 -4.46 16.47
N GLN A 119 -8.86 -3.62 16.71
CA GLN A 119 -8.96 -2.45 17.59
C GLN A 119 -9.52 -1.19 16.90
N GLY A 120 -9.26 -1.00 15.59
CA GLY A 120 -9.79 0.15 14.84
C GLY A 120 -11.28 0.02 14.56
N PHE A 121 -11.74 -1.21 14.29
CA PHE A 121 -13.14 -1.51 14.02
C PHE A 121 -14.05 -1.26 15.23
N LEU A 122 -13.65 -1.70 16.43
CA LEU A 122 -14.38 -1.46 17.68
C LEU A 122 -14.47 0.04 18.06
N ARG A 123 -13.47 0.85 17.67
CA ARG A 123 -13.45 2.29 17.94
C ARG A 123 -14.35 3.09 17.00
N GLN A 124 -14.43 2.71 15.72
CA GLN A 124 -15.27 3.41 14.74
C GLN A 124 -16.75 3.02 14.85
N THR A 125 -17.06 1.75 15.11
CA THR A 125 -18.45 1.30 15.34
C THR A 125 -19.08 1.95 16.58
N ARG A 126 -18.29 2.20 17.64
CA ARG A 126 -18.76 2.98 18.81
C ARG A 126 -19.01 4.46 18.54
N ARG A 127 -18.50 5.04 17.45
CA ARG A 127 -18.73 6.46 17.09
C ARG A 127 -19.92 6.67 16.14
N GLY A 128 -20.56 5.60 15.66
CA GLY A 128 -21.75 5.65 14.80
C GLY A 128 -23.09 5.38 15.52
N CYS A 129 -23.08 5.19 16.84
CA CYS A 129 -24.28 5.17 17.67
C CYS A 129 -24.28 6.40 18.59
N SER A 130 -24.50 7.58 18.01
CA SER A 130 -24.99 8.80 18.67
C SER A 130 -25.55 9.71 17.60
#